data_AF-A0A9W3WZZ9-F1
#
_entry.id   AF-A0A9W3WZZ9-F1
#
_cell.length_a   1.000
_cell.length_b   1.000
_cell.length_c   1.000
_cell.angle_alpha   90.00
_cell.angle_beta   90.00
_cell.angle_gamma   90.00
#
_symmetry.space_group_name_H-M   'P 1'
#
loop_
_entity.id
_entity.type
_entity.pdbx_description
1 polymer ?
#
loop_
_entity_poly.entity_id
_entity_poly.type
_entity_poly.pdbx_seq_one_letter_code
_entity_poly.pdbx_strand_id
1 'polypeptide(L)'
;MTEISNVVSQTKSQLAKISGIEARYNSAVSSANALPYQDMKTDKLAEARAQYEGEKQALTDSIKQGVHADLETLKNKLARSFTQPMDSNAVDTLQLWLNADKVSEPEIKALAEQYQGEPLALRIIGQIAKKHDYDFSSFTLPSKNLESYLTEIDDFENLVYMIVGQYMSGLGLSDEKGFLEYRQSVLAGLDRNAKTLEESLSQAMK
;
A
#
# COMPACT_ATOMS: atom_id res chain seq x y z
N MET A 1 -7.92 -4.54 11.41
CA MET A 1 -7.68 -3.79 10.15
C MET A 1 -6.19 -3.61 10.00
N THR A 2 -5.66 -4.05 8.88
CA THR A 2 -4.26 -4.03 8.44
C THR A 2 -3.85 -2.63 7.99
N GLU A 3 -2.54 -2.31 8.03
CA GLU A 3 -2.01 -0.97 7.72
C GLU A 3 -2.28 -0.56 6.26
N ILE A 4 -2.21 -1.50 5.31
CA ILE A 4 -2.53 -1.28 3.89
C ILE A 4 -4.02 -0.96 3.68
N SER A 5 -4.93 -1.67 4.36
CA SER A 5 -6.37 -1.41 4.32
C SER A 5 -6.70 -0.01 4.82
N ASN A 6 -5.96 0.49 5.81
CA ASN A 6 -6.10 1.87 6.26
C ASN A 6 -5.69 2.86 5.15
N VAL A 7 -4.57 2.62 4.46
CA VAL A 7 -4.14 3.44 3.30
C VAL A 7 -5.23 3.49 2.23
N VAL A 8 -5.81 2.33 1.87
CA VAL A 8 -6.90 2.27 0.88
C VAL A 8 -8.13 3.03 1.35
N SER A 9 -8.54 2.83 2.60
CA SER A 9 -9.72 3.49 3.19
C SER A 9 -9.57 5.01 3.19
N GLN A 10 -8.41 5.51 3.62
CA GLN A 10 -8.10 6.94 3.60
C GLN A 10 -8.06 7.49 2.18
N THR A 11 -7.42 6.78 1.25
CA THR A 11 -7.37 7.16 -0.18
C THR A 11 -8.77 7.32 -0.75
N LYS A 12 -9.65 6.33 -0.53
CA LYS A 12 -11.06 6.38 -0.98
C LYS A 12 -11.83 7.52 -0.36
N SER A 13 -11.67 7.74 0.95
CA SER A 13 -12.30 8.85 1.66
C SER A 13 -11.89 10.20 1.10
N GLN A 14 -10.60 10.38 0.78
CA GLN A 14 -10.13 11.60 0.15
C GLN A 14 -10.60 11.74 -1.30
N LEU A 15 -10.59 10.67 -2.10
CA LEU A 15 -11.11 10.69 -3.47
C LEU A 15 -12.58 11.08 -3.53
N ALA A 16 -13.39 10.68 -2.56
CA ALA A 16 -14.80 11.08 -2.48
C ALA A 16 -15.00 12.61 -2.40
N LYS A 17 -14.00 13.36 -1.91
CA LYS A 17 -14.04 14.83 -1.83
C LYS A 17 -14.06 15.50 -3.21
N ILE A 18 -13.66 14.80 -4.29
CA ILE A 18 -13.70 15.36 -5.65
C ILE A 18 -15.10 15.78 -6.06
N SER A 19 -16.13 15.05 -5.61
CA SER A 19 -17.53 15.36 -5.91
C SER A 19 -17.93 16.77 -5.45
N GLY A 20 -17.39 17.21 -4.30
CA GLY A 20 -17.60 18.56 -3.79
C GLY A 20 -16.89 19.62 -4.62
N ILE A 21 -15.70 19.31 -5.16
CA ILE A 21 -14.95 20.19 -6.07
C ILE A 21 -15.70 20.31 -7.41
N GLU A 22 -16.18 19.19 -7.96
CA GLU A 22 -16.99 19.12 -9.18
C GLU A 22 -18.30 19.92 -9.04
N ALA A 23 -19.00 19.79 -7.92
CA ALA A 23 -20.22 20.55 -7.63
C ALA A 23 -19.98 22.07 -7.59
N ARG A 24 -18.89 22.51 -6.95
CA ARG A 24 -18.48 23.93 -6.92
C ARG A 24 -18.17 24.45 -8.32
N TYR A 25 -17.44 23.68 -9.13
CA TYR A 25 -17.14 24.04 -10.51
C TYR A 25 -18.40 24.15 -11.37
N ASN A 26 -19.32 23.17 -11.29
CA ASN A 26 -20.58 23.22 -12.04
C ASN A 26 -21.45 24.42 -11.66
N SER A 27 -21.47 24.79 -10.37
CA SER A 27 -22.13 26.01 -9.90
C SER A 27 -21.48 27.28 -10.46
N ALA A 28 -20.14 27.35 -10.47
CA ALA A 28 -19.39 28.46 -11.05
C ALA A 28 -19.61 28.59 -12.56
N VAL A 29 -19.63 27.47 -13.29
CA VAL A 29 -19.94 27.43 -14.74
C VAL A 29 -21.37 27.91 -15.01
N SER A 30 -22.34 27.47 -14.21
CA SER A 30 -23.73 27.93 -14.33
C SER A 30 -23.86 29.43 -14.11
N SER A 31 -23.15 29.96 -13.10
CA SER A 31 -23.10 31.39 -12.80
C SER A 31 -22.44 32.20 -13.92
N ALA A 32 -21.34 31.69 -14.49
CA ALA A 32 -20.67 32.31 -15.63
C ALA A 32 -21.55 32.34 -16.89
N ASN A 33 -22.29 31.27 -17.15
CA ASN A 33 -23.23 31.17 -18.28
C ASN A 33 -24.42 32.12 -18.16
N ALA A 34 -24.77 32.58 -16.96
CA ALA A 34 -25.83 33.55 -16.74
C ALA A 34 -25.41 35.01 -17.01
N LEU A 35 -24.13 35.26 -17.29
CA LEU A 35 -23.63 36.61 -17.54
C LEU A 35 -24.09 37.13 -18.91
N PRO A 36 -24.46 38.43 -18.99
CA PRO A 36 -25.03 39.02 -20.21
C PRO A 36 -23.99 39.29 -21.31
N TYR A 37 -22.71 39.43 -20.95
CA TYR A 37 -21.63 39.77 -21.89
C TYR A 37 -20.63 38.62 -22.06
N GLN A 38 -20.16 38.40 -23.29
CA GLN A 38 -19.33 37.25 -23.67
C GLN A 38 -17.91 37.31 -23.08
N ASP A 39 -17.33 38.50 -22.98
CA ASP A 39 -16.05 38.76 -22.32
C ASP A 39 -16.12 38.37 -20.83
N MET A 40 -17.12 38.88 -20.11
CA MET A 40 -17.34 38.53 -18.69
C MET A 40 -17.56 37.03 -18.48
N LYS A 41 -18.30 36.39 -19.40
CA LYS A 41 -18.51 34.93 -19.39
C LYS A 41 -17.19 34.18 -19.56
N THR A 42 -16.37 34.59 -20.52
CA THR A 42 -15.08 33.95 -20.82
C THR A 42 -14.13 34.05 -19.62
N ASP A 43 -14.03 35.24 -19.02
CA ASP A 43 -13.17 35.46 -17.85
C ASP A 43 -13.64 34.63 -16.65
N LYS A 44 -14.95 34.59 -16.37
CA LYS A 44 -15.47 33.76 -15.28
C LYS A 44 -15.32 32.26 -15.50
N LEU A 45 -15.42 31.78 -16.74
CA LEU A 45 -15.15 30.37 -17.05
C LEU A 45 -13.66 30.04 -16.86
N ALA A 46 -12.76 30.95 -17.23
CA ALA A 46 -11.33 30.78 -17.01
C ALA A 46 -10.99 30.76 -15.51
N GLU A 47 -11.55 31.67 -14.71
CA GLU A 47 -11.42 31.69 -13.24
C GLU A 47 -11.94 30.38 -12.61
N ALA A 48 -13.14 29.94 -13.00
CA ALA A 48 -13.74 28.70 -12.48
C ALA A 48 -12.87 27.48 -12.79
N ARG A 49 -12.31 27.41 -14.01
CA ARG A 49 -11.41 26.32 -14.42
C ARG A 49 -10.09 26.35 -13.67
N ALA A 50 -9.50 27.53 -13.47
CA ALA A 50 -8.26 27.68 -12.72
C ALA A 50 -8.43 27.25 -11.25
N GLN A 51 -9.53 27.68 -10.61
CA GLN A 51 -9.86 27.26 -9.26
C GLN A 51 -10.06 25.75 -9.17
N TYR A 52 -10.82 25.19 -10.11
CA TYR A 52 -11.08 23.76 -10.18
C TYR A 52 -9.80 22.92 -10.28
N GLU A 53 -8.92 23.24 -11.23
CA GLU A 53 -7.65 22.51 -11.38
C GLU A 53 -6.74 22.72 -10.16
N GLY A 54 -6.75 23.91 -9.54
CA GLY A 54 -6.00 24.18 -8.31
C GLY A 54 -6.46 23.31 -7.13
N GLU A 55 -7.77 23.25 -6.87
CA GLU A 55 -8.36 22.41 -5.80
C GLU A 55 -8.12 20.92 -6.05
N LYS A 56 -8.27 20.48 -7.31
CA LYS A 56 -8.04 19.10 -7.72
C LYS A 56 -6.57 18.69 -7.58
N GLN A 57 -5.64 19.57 -7.96
CA GLN A 57 -4.21 19.34 -7.80
C GLN A 57 -3.84 19.28 -6.32
N ALA A 58 -4.35 20.21 -5.50
CA ALA A 58 -4.12 20.18 -4.06
C ALA A 58 -4.65 18.90 -3.39
N LEU A 59 -5.82 18.40 -3.81
CA LEU A 59 -6.36 17.13 -3.34
C LEU A 59 -5.47 15.95 -3.79
N THR A 60 -5.02 15.95 -5.05
CA THR A 60 -4.11 14.92 -5.58
C THR A 60 -2.83 14.85 -4.76
N ASP A 61 -2.20 16.00 -4.49
CA ASP A 61 -0.95 16.07 -3.74
C ASP A 61 -1.14 15.65 -2.28
N SER A 62 -2.23 16.07 -1.65
CA SER A 62 -2.62 15.62 -0.29
C SER A 62 -2.75 14.10 -0.21
N ILE A 63 -3.42 13.47 -1.18
CA ILE A 63 -3.56 12.01 -1.21
C ILE A 63 -2.20 11.35 -1.34
N LYS A 64 -1.38 11.79 -2.30
CA LYS A 64 -0.06 11.21 -2.54
C LYS A 64 0.85 11.31 -1.33
N GLN A 65 0.89 12.47 -0.68
CA GLN A 65 1.67 12.68 0.54
C GLN A 65 1.22 11.77 1.69
N GLY A 66 -0.10 11.62 1.89
CA GLY A 66 -0.64 10.73 2.92
C GLY A 66 -0.28 9.26 2.68
N VAL A 67 -0.46 8.79 1.44
CA VAL A 67 -0.09 7.43 1.02
C VAL A 67 1.40 7.18 1.22
N HIS A 68 2.25 8.11 0.78
CA HIS A 68 3.70 8.02 0.97
C HIS A 68 4.07 7.89 2.44
N ALA A 69 3.55 8.77 3.30
CA ALA A 69 3.86 8.77 4.73
C ALA A 69 3.45 7.48 5.45
N ASP A 70 2.27 6.96 5.13
CA ASP A 70 1.77 5.71 5.70
C ASP A 70 2.60 4.51 5.22
N LEU A 71 2.94 4.45 3.93
CA LEU A 71 3.73 3.35 3.37
C LEU A 71 5.20 3.41 3.82
N GLU A 72 5.79 4.58 3.97
CA GLU A 72 7.13 4.73 4.59
C GLU A 72 7.13 4.26 6.05
N THR A 73 6.06 4.52 6.79
CA THR A 73 5.91 3.99 8.16
C THR A 73 5.89 2.46 8.15
N LEU A 74 5.17 1.86 7.21
CA LEU A 74 5.11 0.41 7.03
C LEU A 74 6.47 -0.18 6.61
N LYS A 75 7.16 0.43 5.63
CA LYS A 75 8.52 0.02 5.21
C LYS A 75 9.48 0.03 6.39
N ASN A 76 9.42 1.06 7.23
CA ASN A 76 10.24 1.15 8.43
C ASN A 76 9.92 0.05 9.47
N LYS A 77 8.65 -0.27 9.69
CA LYS A 77 8.25 -1.37 10.59
C LYS A 77 8.71 -2.72 10.06
N LEU A 78 8.54 -2.95 8.75
CA LEU A 78 9.01 -4.15 8.08
C LEU A 78 10.54 -4.26 8.15
N ALA A 79 11.28 -3.20 7.83
CA ALA A 79 12.73 -3.22 7.94
C ALA A 79 13.19 -3.57 9.36
N ARG A 80 12.50 -3.04 10.39
CA ARG A 80 12.76 -3.41 11.78
C ARG A 80 12.48 -4.89 12.06
N SER A 81 11.40 -5.49 11.56
CA SER A 81 11.16 -6.93 11.77
C SER A 81 12.24 -7.83 11.14
N PHE A 82 12.94 -7.33 10.13
CA PHE A 82 14.06 -8.02 9.48
C PHE A 82 15.46 -7.64 10.00
N THR A 83 15.58 -6.65 10.88
CA THR A 83 16.90 -6.15 11.36
C THR A 83 17.00 -6.01 12.86
N GLN A 84 15.89 -6.10 13.59
CA GLN A 84 15.88 -6.02 15.04
C GLN A 84 16.73 -7.16 15.59
N PRO A 85 17.71 -6.87 16.45
CA PRO A 85 18.51 -7.90 17.08
C PRO A 85 17.60 -8.87 17.82
N MET A 86 17.77 -10.17 17.57
CA MET A 86 17.16 -11.21 18.38
C MET A 86 17.69 -11.11 19.81
N ASP A 87 16.91 -11.57 20.80
CA ASP A 87 17.38 -11.69 22.18
C ASP A 87 18.70 -12.48 22.24
N SER A 88 19.64 -12.11 23.13
CA SER A 88 20.96 -12.75 23.13
C SER A 88 20.86 -14.26 23.36
N ASN A 89 19.88 -14.72 24.17
CA ASN A 89 19.68 -16.15 24.38
C ASN A 89 19.17 -16.85 23.10
N ALA A 90 18.36 -16.16 22.29
CA ALA A 90 17.91 -16.68 21.01
C ALA A 90 19.05 -16.75 20.00
N VAL A 91 19.91 -15.73 19.95
CA VAL A 91 21.14 -15.75 19.13
C VAL A 91 22.04 -16.91 19.55
N ASP A 92 22.33 -17.05 20.84
CA ASP A 92 23.21 -18.10 21.35
C ASP A 92 22.65 -19.50 21.06
N THR A 93 21.34 -19.68 21.24
CA THR A 93 20.65 -20.94 20.92
C THR A 93 20.74 -21.25 19.43
N LEU A 94 20.37 -20.32 18.56
CA LEU A 94 20.39 -20.52 17.11
C LEU A 94 21.81 -20.75 16.58
N GLN A 95 22.81 -20.05 17.13
CA GLN A 95 24.21 -20.23 16.77
C GLN A 95 24.74 -21.60 17.20
N LEU A 96 24.34 -22.08 18.39
CA LEU A 96 24.70 -23.40 18.89
C LEU A 96 24.13 -24.50 17.99
N TRP A 97 22.89 -24.34 17.53
CA TRP A 97 22.24 -25.27 16.62
C TRP A 97 22.80 -25.22 15.20
N LEU A 98 23.15 -24.03 14.70
CA LEU A 98 23.83 -23.88 13.41
C LEU A 98 25.19 -24.58 13.39
N ASN A 99 25.88 -24.61 14.53
CA ASN A 99 27.17 -25.27 14.70
C ASN A 99 27.04 -26.74 15.12
N ALA A 100 25.85 -27.23 15.47
CA ALA A 100 25.67 -28.62 15.87
C ALA A 100 25.93 -29.58 14.71
N ASP A 101 26.55 -30.73 15.01
CA ASP A 101 26.84 -31.78 14.03
C ASP A 101 25.60 -32.62 13.73
N LYS A 102 24.68 -32.72 14.68
CA LYS A 102 23.42 -33.47 14.57
C LYS A 102 22.30 -32.68 15.20
N VAL A 103 21.28 -32.42 14.41
CA VAL A 103 19.99 -31.89 14.84
C VAL A 103 18.94 -32.73 14.12
N SER A 104 17.88 -33.13 14.80
CA SER A 104 16.80 -33.90 14.19
C SER A 104 15.71 -33.00 13.58
N GLU A 105 14.98 -33.51 12.60
CA GLU A 105 13.85 -32.79 12.00
C GLU A 105 12.77 -32.36 13.02
N PRO A 106 12.37 -33.19 14.02
CA PRO A 106 11.42 -32.77 15.05
C PRO A 106 11.93 -31.62 15.93
N GLU A 107 13.23 -31.59 16.22
CA GLU A 107 13.86 -30.54 17.00
C GLU A 107 13.85 -29.21 16.23
N ILE A 108 14.16 -29.26 14.93
CA ILE A 108 14.04 -28.11 14.04
C ILE A 108 12.58 -27.63 13.94
N LYS A 109 11.63 -28.57 13.95
CA LYS A 109 10.19 -28.26 13.98
C LYS A 109 9.77 -27.50 15.23
N ALA A 110 10.14 -28.01 16.39
CA ALA A 110 9.89 -27.33 17.65
C ALA A 110 10.54 -25.92 17.69
N LEU A 111 11.74 -25.78 17.14
CA LEU A 111 12.44 -24.50 17.10
C LEU A 111 11.72 -23.48 16.19
N ALA A 112 11.30 -23.88 14.99
CA ALA A 112 10.55 -23.00 14.10
C ALA A 112 9.17 -22.62 14.64
N GLU A 113 8.53 -23.53 15.38
CA GLU A 113 7.28 -23.23 16.11
C GLU A 113 7.51 -22.22 17.25
N GLN A 114 8.60 -22.38 18.01
CA GLN A 114 8.97 -21.47 19.09
C GLN A 114 9.23 -20.04 18.58
N TYR A 115 9.85 -19.90 17.41
CA TYR A 115 10.20 -18.63 16.79
C TYR A 115 9.21 -18.18 15.70
N GLN A 116 7.97 -18.68 15.72
CA GLN A 116 6.94 -18.16 14.82
C GLN A 116 6.75 -16.65 15.03
N GLY A 117 6.83 -15.90 13.94
CA GLY A 117 6.76 -14.43 13.97
C GLY A 117 8.11 -13.73 14.19
N GLU A 118 9.22 -14.46 14.20
CA GLU A 118 10.56 -13.84 14.19
C GLU A 118 11.25 -14.11 12.84
N PRO A 119 11.13 -13.20 11.85
CA PRO A 119 11.62 -13.44 10.49
C PRO A 119 13.12 -13.77 10.43
N LEU A 120 13.92 -13.11 11.27
CA LEU A 120 15.35 -13.36 11.38
C LEU A 120 15.66 -14.74 11.96
N ALA A 121 14.97 -15.13 13.04
CA ALA A 121 15.14 -16.44 13.65
C ALA A 121 14.73 -17.54 12.67
N LEU A 122 13.55 -17.43 12.07
CA LEU A 122 13.04 -18.34 11.05
C LEU A 122 14.01 -18.49 9.86
N ARG A 123 14.66 -17.40 9.41
CA ARG A 123 15.68 -17.46 8.37
C ARG A 123 16.90 -18.29 8.80
N ILE A 124 17.36 -18.13 10.04
CA ILE A 124 18.49 -18.90 10.58
C ILE A 124 18.10 -20.37 10.74
N ILE A 125 16.88 -20.66 11.20
CA ILE A 125 16.38 -22.05 11.30
C ILE A 125 16.29 -22.71 9.93
N GLY A 126 15.87 -21.98 8.89
CA GLY A 126 15.94 -22.47 7.51
C GLY A 126 17.36 -22.79 7.03
N GLN A 127 18.37 -22.04 7.47
CA GLN A 127 19.78 -22.35 7.21
C GLN A 127 20.24 -23.61 7.94
N ILE A 128 19.82 -23.78 9.21
CA ILE A 128 20.08 -25.00 10.00
C ILE A 128 19.51 -26.22 9.27
N ALA A 129 18.24 -26.18 8.86
CA ALA A 129 17.62 -27.30 8.16
C ALA A 129 18.28 -27.63 6.82
N LYS A 130 18.65 -26.60 6.05
CA LYS A 130 19.38 -26.79 4.79
C LYS A 130 20.74 -27.46 5.01
N LYS A 131 21.45 -27.16 6.10
CA LYS A 131 22.71 -27.82 6.47
C LYS A 131 22.52 -29.32 6.73
N HIS A 132 21.35 -29.72 7.23
CA HIS A 132 21.03 -31.10 7.61
C HIS A 132 20.11 -31.82 6.62
N ASP A 133 19.94 -31.30 5.40
CA ASP A 133 19.11 -31.88 4.32
C ASP A 133 17.64 -32.15 4.70
N TYR A 134 17.06 -31.32 5.56
CA TYR A 134 15.64 -31.42 5.92
C TYR A 134 14.75 -30.55 5.04
N ASP A 135 13.59 -31.09 4.69
CA ASP A 135 12.58 -30.34 3.95
C ASP A 135 11.90 -29.32 4.86
N PHE A 136 12.13 -28.05 4.57
CA PHE A 136 11.58 -26.93 5.32
C PHE A 136 10.22 -26.44 4.78
N SER A 137 9.68 -27.11 3.76
CA SER A 137 8.41 -26.74 3.11
C SER A 137 7.20 -26.77 4.05
N SER A 138 7.28 -27.48 5.18
CA SER A 138 6.24 -27.51 6.20
C SER A 138 6.18 -26.27 7.10
N PHE A 139 7.18 -25.38 7.04
CA PHE A 139 7.21 -24.17 7.87
C PHE A 139 6.74 -22.95 7.10
N THR A 140 6.00 -22.09 7.79
CA THR A 140 5.63 -20.77 7.24
C THR A 140 6.80 -19.81 7.39
N LEU A 141 7.76 -19.88 6.48
CA LEU A 141 8.80 -18.87 6.34
C LEU A 141 8.25 -17.63 5.62
N PRO A 142 8.82 -16.44 5.85
CA PRO A 142 8.69 -15.35 4.90
C PRO A 142 9.15 -15.87 3.54
N SER A 143 8.23 -15.91 2.57
CA SER A 143 8.47 -16.47 1.23
C SER A 143 9.45 -15.61 0.41
N LYS A 144 9.74 -14.39 0.88
CA LYS A 144 10.52 -13.37 0.20
C LYS A 144 11.54 -12.73 1.14
N ASN A 145 12.57 -12.12 0.56
CA ASN A 145 13.52 -11.29 1.32
C ASN A 145 12.95 -9.87 1.54
N LEU A 146 13.58 -9.09 2.43
CA LEU A 146 13.15 -7.73 2.73
C LEU A 146 13.03 -6.86 1.47
N GLU A 147 14.01 -6.90 0.58
CA GLU A 147 14.02 -6.10 -0.66
C GLU A 147 12.80 -6.36 -1.55
N SER A 148 12.39 -7.63 -1.65
CA SER A 148 11.21 -8.03 -2.43
C SER A 148 9.92 -7.46 -1.82
N TYR A 149 9.78 -7.49 -0.49
CA TYR A 149 8.63 -6.89 0.18
C TYR A 149 8.61 -5.36 0.05
N LEU A 150 9.77 -4.70 0.14
CA LEU A 150 9.86 -3.24 -0.07
C LEU A 150 9.47 -2.88 -1.50
N THR A 151 9.90 -3.66 -2.49
CA THR A 151 9.49 -3.50 -3.89
C THR A 151 7.99 -3.63 -4.07
N GLU A 152 7.34 -4.60 -3.42
CA GLU A 152 5.87 -4.73 -3.48
C GLU A 152 5.12 -3.54 -2.86
N ILE A 153 5.68 -2.95 -1.81
CA ILE A 153 5.13 -1.73 -1.21
C ILE A 153 5.29 -0.54 -2.18
N ASP A 154 6.45 -0.40 -2.83
CA ASP A 154 6.70 0.64 -3.84
C ASP A 154 5.78 0.48 -5.07
N ASP A 155 5.59 -0.74 -5.55
CA ASP A 155 4.67 -1.04 -6.65
C ASP A 155 3.23 -0.69 -6.29
N PHE A 156 2.82 -0.97 -5.05
CA PHE A 156 1.51 -0.59 -4.54
C PHE A 156 1.35 0.93 -4.42
N GLU A 157 2.38 1.64 -3.95
CA GLU A 157 2.40 3.11 -3.92
C GLU A 157 2.19 3.70 -5.33
N ASN A 158 2.95 3.20 -6.30
CA ASN A 158 2.83 3.61 -7.70
C ASN A 158 1.45 3.31 -8.29
N LEU A 159 0.86 2.15 -7.95
CA LEU A 159 -0.51 1.80 -8.33
C LEU A 159 -1.51 2.82 -7.76
N VAL A 160 -1.39 3.18 -6.48
CA VAL A 160 -2.25 4.20 -5.86
C VAL A 160 -2.11 5.53 -6.60
N TYR A 161 -0.89 5.97 -6.92
CA TYR A 161 -0.67 7.21 -7.65
C TYR A 161 -1.28 7.20 -9.05
N MET A 162 -1.17 6.08 -9.77
CA MET A 162 -1.83 5.90 -11.06
C MET A 162 -3.35 5.99 -10.92
N ILE A 163 -3.93 5.31 -9.93
CA ILE A 163 -5.37 5.30 -9.66
C ILE A 163 -5.87 6.71 -9.33
N VAL A 164 -5.16 7.44 -8.47
CA VAL A 164 -5.51 8.83 -8.15
C VAL A 164 -5.45 9.68 -9.42
N GLY A 165 -4.39 9.56 -10.23
CA GLY A 165 -4.29 10.27 -11.51
C GLY A 165 -5.46 9.98 -12.45
N GLN A 166 -5.79 8.71 -12.64
CA GLN A 166 -6.91 8.27 -13.48
C GLN A 166 -8.25 8.78 -12.96
N TYR A 167 -8.50 8.65 -11.66
CA TYR A 167 -9.73 9.10 -10.99
C TYR A 167 -9.96 10.61 -11.15
N MET A 168 -8.87 11.38 -11.10
CA MET A 168 -8.87 12.83 -11.24
C MET A 168 -8.91 13.29 -12.71
N SER A 169 -8.41 12.48 -13.65
CA SER A 169 -8.32 12.85 -15.08
C SER A 169 -9.66 12.83 -15.83
N GLY A 170 -10.68 12.17 -15.29
CA GLY A 170 -11.90 11.83 -16.02
C GLY A 170 -12.95 12.92 -16.25
N LEU A 171 -12.55 14.18 -16.45
CA LEU A 171 -13.51 15.26 -16.72
C LEU A 171 -13.71 15.45 -18.22
N GLY A 172 -14.95 15.24 -18.66
CA GLY A 172 -15.39 15.46 -20.04
C GLY A 172 -16.12 14.28 -20.68
N LEU A 173 -16.27 13.14 -19.98
CA LEU A 173 -17.08 12.04 -20.48
C LEU A 173 -18.55 12.34 -20.24
N SER A 174 -19.28 12.51 -21.34
CA SER A 174 -20.67 12.95 -21.45
C SER A 174 -21.72 11.95 -20.92
N ASP A 175 -21.30 10.85 -20.28
CA ASP A 175 -22.16 9.86 -19.65
C ASP A 175 -21.71 9.64 -18.19
N GLU A 176 -22.43 10.30 -17.29
CA GLU A 176 -22.22 10.26 -15.84
C GLU A 176 -22.25 8.83 -15.28
N LYS A 177 -23.01 7.93 -15.92
CA LYS A 177 -23.15 6.54 -15.49
C LYS A 177 -21.90 5.71 -15.84
N GLY A 178 -21.43 5.79 -17.10
CA GLY A 178 -20.22 5.07 -17.52
C GLY A 178 -18.98 5.53 -16.75
N PHE A 179 -18.93 6.81 -16.37
CA PHE A 179 -17.83 7.34 -15.59
C PHE A 179 -17.85 6.90 -14.11
N LEU A 180 -19.04 6.81 -13.50
CA LEU A 180 -19.20 6.27 -12.15
C LEU A 180 -18.82 4.78 -12.08
N GLU A 181 -19.25 3.99 -13.06
CA GLU A 181 -18.88 2.57 -13.18
C GLU A 181 -17.37 2.40 -13.35
N TYR A 182 -16.73 3.25 -14.17
CA TYR A 182 -15.28 3.29 -14.29
C TYR A 182 -14.59 3.59 -12.95
N ARG A 183 -15.00 4.66 -12.25
CA ARG A 183 -14.45 5.03 -10.94
C ARG A 183 -14.57 3.89 -9.93
N GLN A 184 -15.71 3.19 -9.90
CA GLN A 184 -15.92 2.03 -9.02
C GLN A 184 -15.01 0.85 -9.39
N SER A 185 -14.87 0.56 -10.69
CA SER A 185 -13.99 -0.52 -11.18
C SER A 185 -12.53 -0.30 -10.79
N VAL A 186 -12.03 0.93 -10.95
CA VAL A 186 -10.66 1.30 -10.55
C VAL A 186 -10.46 1.14 -9.04
N LEU A 187 -11.41 1.60 -8.22
CA LEU A 187 -11.35 1.45 -6.76
C LEU A 187 -11.42 -0.03 -6.31
N ALA A 188 -12.18 -0.87 -7.00
CA ALA A 188 -12.20 -2.32 -6.74
C ALA A 188 -10.88 -3.01 -7.13
N GLY A 189 -10.15 -2.47 -8.12
CA GLY A 189 -8.78 -2.85 -8.43
C GLY A 189 -7.83 -2.59 -7.26
N LEU A 190 -7.95 -1.42 -6.62
CA LEU A 190 -7.15 -1.06 -5.45
C LEU A 190 -7.36 -2.03 -4.28
N ASP A 191 -8.61 -2.39 -3.96
CA ASP A 191 -8.91 -3.34 -2.88
C ASP A 191 -8.27 -4.71 -3.10
N ARG A 192 -8.31 -5.22 -4.33
CA ARG A 192 -7.72 -6.52 -4.67
C ARG A 192 -6.21 -6.52 -4.46
N ASN A 193 -5.52 -5.51 -4.96
CA ASN A 193 -4.07 -5.40 -4.81
C ASN A 193 -3.65 -5.19 -3.35
N ALA A 194 -4.42 -4.38 -2.61
CA ALA A 194 -4.22 -4.19 -1.18
C ALA A 194 -4.33 -5.52 -0.40
N LYS A 195 -5.37 -6.31 -0.69
CA LYS A 195 -5.54 -7.63 -0.07
C LYS A 195 -4.36 -8.56 -0.38
N THR A 196 -3.91 -8.61 -1.63
CA THR A 196 -2.75 -9.43 -2.01
C THR A 196 -1.47 -8.99 -1.30
N LEU A 197 -1.23 -7.69 -1.18
CA LEU A 197 -0.08 -7.15 -0.45
C LEU A 197 -0.17 -7.46 1.05
N GLU A 198 -1.35 -7.35 1.65
CA GLU A 198 -1.56 -7.70 3.05
C GLU A 198 -1.33 -9.18 3.34
N GLU A 199 -1.81 -10.06 2.46
CA GLU A 199 -1.54 -11.49 2.56
C GLU A 199 -0.04 -11.76 2.50
N SER A 200 0.67 -11.09 1.57
CA SER A 200 2.13 -11.14 1.43
C SER A 200 2.86 -10.67 2.70
N LEU A 201 2.49 -9.50 3.24
CA LEU A 201 3.12 -8.90 4.43
C LEU A 201 2.77 -9.62 5.73
N SER A 202 1.58 -10.21 5.84
CA SER A 202 1.17 -10.98 7.03
C SER A 202 2.04 -12.21 7.28
N GLN A 203 2.73 -12.72 6.24
CA GLN A 203 3.71 -13.80 6.38
C GLN A 203 5.04 -13.29 6.94
N ALA A 204 5.31 -11.99 6.83
CA ALA A 204 6.58 -11.36 7.17
C ALA A 204 6.57 -10.61 8.51
N MET A 205 5.39 -10.28 9.04
CA MET A 205 5.20 -9.41 10.22
C MET A 205 4.30 -10.01 11.32
N LYS A 206 4.07 -11.33 11.33
CA LYS A 206 3.48 -12.02 12.49
C LYS A 206 4.39 -11.91 13.69
#